data_AF-A0A0D3KZP7-F1
#
_entry.id   AF-A0A0D3KZP7-F1
#
_cell.length_a   1.000
_cell.length_b   1.000
_cell.length_c   1.000
_cell.angle_alpha   90.00
_cell.angle_beta   90.00
_cell.angle_gamma   90.00
#
_symmetry.space_group_name_H-M   'P 1'
#
loop_
_entity.id
_entity.type
_entity.pdbx_description
1 polymer ?
#
loop_
_entity_poly.entity_id
_entity_poly.type
_entity_poly.pdbx_seq_one_letter_code
_entity_poly.pdbx_strand_id
1 'polypeptide(L)'
;MAMILDQPHKILCCQCAVVIEPNAVNMCVNCLQERYDIGAGVSKQVQQNTCRGCNRFERRDGSWAEVDMESKELLALLLKKPRGLTQVRLIDASYVWTEPHSRRIKLKLTVQQEVVAGAVLQQSFVVEYVLGNKQCGTCQRREAKDTWVAVCQVRQKVEHKRTFFWIEQLILKHRAHTDAINIVERRDGLDFFYEARSHAEKMTAFLQGVAPTRYKNGEGAVQVELLPIC
;
A
#
# COMPACT_ATOMS: atom_id res chain seq x y z
N MET A 1 65.81 7.24 -13.75
CA MET A 1 64.68 6.69 -14.54
C MET A 1 63.48 7.60 -14.32
N ALA A 2 63.39 8.68 -15.07
CA ALA A 2 62.24 9.59 -14.99
C ALA A 2 61.02 8.88 -15.59
N MET A 3 59.96 8.74 -14.79
CA MET A 3 58.66 8.28 -15.25
C MET A 3 58.14 9.29 -16.28
N ILE A 4 58.10 8.87 -17.55
CA ILE A 4 57.36 9.57 -18.59
C ILE A 4 55.88 9.38 -18.21
N LEU A 5 55.30 10.40 -17.57
CA LEU A 5 53.86 10.47 -17.40
C LEU A 5 53.27 10.67 -18.79
N ASP A 6 52.62 9.64 -19.31
CA ASP A 6 51.84 9.66 -20.54
C ASP A 6 50.81 10.80 -20.41
N GLN A 7 51.05 11.93 -21.07
CA GLN A 7 50.13 13.05 -20.98
C GLN A 7 48.87 12.65 -21.75
N PRO A 8 47.67 12.72 -21.13
CA PRO A 8 46.45 12.35 -21.82
C PRO A 8 46.29 13.26 -23.03
N HIS A 9 46.40 12.69 -24.23
CA HIS A 9 46.18 13.39 -25.48
C HIS A 9 44.76 13.95 -25.47
N LYS A 10 44.60 15.27 -25.34
CA LYS A 10 43.28 15.90 -25.32
C LYS A 10 42.79 16.16 -26.74
N ILE A 11 41.53 15.86 -27.01
CA ILE A 11 40.87 16.13 -28.29
C ILE A 11 39.85 17.27 -28.13
N LEU A 12 39.43 17.86 -29.23
CA LEU A 12 38.37 18.87 -29.24
C LEU A 12 37.01 18.18 -29.48
N CYS A 13 35.98 18.60 -28.74
CA CYS A 13 34.61 18.18 -28.98
C CYS A 13 34.15 18.62 -30.38
N CYS A 14 33.54 17.71 -31.13
CA CYS A 14 33.11 17.95 -32.52
C CYS A 14 31.99 19.01 -32.69
N GLN A 15 31.28 19.40 -31.62
CA GLN A 15 30.21 20.40 -31.67
C GLN A 15 30.59 21.75 -31.07
N CYS A 16 31.22 21.75 -29.88
CA CYS A 16 31.48 22.98 -29.12
C CYS A 16 32.96 23.33 -28.99
N ALA A 17 33.86 22.56 -29.60
CA ALA A 17 35.32 22.73 -29.56
C ALA A 17 35.93 22.79 -28.14
N VAL A 18 35.22 22.31 -27.12
CA VAL A 18 35.76 22.16 -25.76
C VAL A 18 36.80 21.05 -25.74
N VAL A 19 37.90 21.28 -25.02
CA VAL A 19 38.98 20.30 -24.83
C VAL A 19 38.49 19.18 -23.90
N ILE A 20 38.50 17.93 -24.39
CA ILE A 20 38.02 16.74 -23.69
C ILE A 20 39.07 15.61 -23.72
N GLU A 21 38.93 14.65 -22.80
CA GLU A 21 39.63 13.38 -22.90
C GLU A 21 39.04 12.54 -24.06
N PRO A 22 39.87 11.75 -24.78
CA PRO A 22 39.40 10.95 -25.90
C PRO A 22 38.32 9.97 -25.45
N ASN A 23 37.16 10.02 -26.10
CA ASN A 23 36.09 9.06 -25.90
C ASN A 23 35.61 8.51 -27.25
N ALA A 24 34.91 7.37 -27.24
CA ALA A 24 34.46 6.71 -28.48
C ALA A 24 33.54 7.59 -29.37
N VAL A 25 32.98 8.67 -28.82
CA VAL A 25 31.98 9.52 -29.47
C VAL A 25 32.56 10.90 -29.88
N ASN A 26 33.79 11.22 -29.47
CA ASN A 26 34.45 12.53 -29.65
C ASN A 26 33.56 13.75 -29.26
N MET A 27 32.70 13.58 -28.25
CA MET A 27 31.75 14.59 -27.78
C MET A 27 31.94 14.86 -26.28
N CYS A 28 31.79 16.11 -25.85
CA CYS A 28 31.81 16.46 -24.43
C CYS A 28 30.52 16.01 -23.73
N VAL A 29 30.57 15.88 -22.40
CA VAL A 29 29.43 15.42 -21.58
C VAL A 29 28.20 16.31 -21.77
N ASN A 30 28.36 17.63 -21.87
CA ASN A 30 27.25 18.57 -22.03
C ASN A 30 26.54 18.38 -23.37
N CYS A 31 27.28 18.32 -24.48
CA CYS A 31 26.70 18.06 -25.80
C CYS A 31 26.06 16.68 -25.88
N LEU A 32 26.60 15.69 -25.16
CA LEU A 32 26.05 14.34 -25.12
C LEU A 32 24.73 14.29 -24.32
N GLN A 33 24.64 14.99 -23.19
CA GLN A 33 23.41 15.14 -22.40
C GLN A 33 22.32 15.93 -23.13
N GLU A 34 22.70 16.97 -23.87
CA GLU A 34 21.75 17.79 -24.63
C GLU A 34 21.17 17.03 -25.84
N ARG A 35 21.97 16.16 -26.46
CA ARG A 35 21.54 15.33 -27.58
C ARG A 35 20.79 14.07 -27.16
N TYR A 36 21.15 13.48 -26.02
CA TYR A 36 20.59 12.22 -25.52
C TYR A 36 20.06 12.38 -24.08
N ASP A 37 18.79 12.77 -23.95
CA ASP A 37 18.11 12.81 -22.65
C ASP A 37 17.55 11.43 -22.30
N ILE A 38 18.22 10.73 -21.38
CA ILE A 38 17.79 9.42 -20.88
C ILE A 38 16.49 9.56 -20.06
N GLY A 39 16.26 10.73 -19.48
CA GLY A 39 15.10 11.02 -18.63
C GLY A 39 13.81 11.32 -19.39
N ALA A 40 13.84 11.54 -20.70
CA ALA A 40 12.68 11.96 -21.48
C ALA A 40 11.53 10.94 -21.48
N GLY A 41 11.85 9.65 -21.38
CA GLY A 41 10.85 8.57 -21.32
C GLY A 41 10.23 8.33 -19.94
N VAL A 42 10.76 8.96 -18.88
CA VAL A 42 10.33 8.73 -17.50
C VAL A 42 9.37 9.83 -17.04
N SER A 43 8.23 9.42 -16.49
CA SER A 43 7.26 10.36 -15.90
C SER A 43 7.85 11.05 -14.67
N LYS A 44 8.07 12.36 -14.75
CA LYS A 44 8.58 13.20 -13.63
C LYS A 44 7.57 13.38 -12.50
N GLN A 45 6.28 13.24 -12.80
CA GLN A 45 5.21 13.32 -11.80
C GLN A 45 4.35 12.06 -11.83
N VAL A 46 4.15 11.42 -10.68
CA VAL A 46 3.37 10.19 -10.52
C VAL A 46 2.38 10.34 -9.36
N GLN A 47 1.18 9.77 -9.51
CA GLN A 47 0.19 9.74 -8.43
C GLN A 47 0.36 8.47 -7.59
N GLN A 48 0.48 8.63 -6.28
CA GLN A 48 0.55 7.53 -5.31
C GLN A 48 -0.64 7.64 -4.35
N ASN A 49 -1.48 6.61 -4.28
CA ASN A 49 -2.64 6.64 -3.41
C ASN A 49 -2.35 6.03 -2.04
N THR A 50 -2.89 6.67 -1.00
CA THR A 50 -2.87 6.22 0.39
C THR A 50 -4.29 6.13 0.92
N CYS A 51 -4.55 5.12 1.77
CA CYS A 51 -5.85 4.93 2.40
C CYS A 51 -6.04 5.82 3.62
N ARG A 52 -7.15 6.56 3.68
CA ARG A 52 -7.46 7.46 4.80
C ARG A 52 -7.69 6.74 6.12
N GLY A 53 -8.22 5.50 6.08
CA GLY A 53 -8.60 4.77 7.30
C GLY A 53 -7.47 3.95 7.91
N CYS A 54 -6.59 3.39 7.07
CA CYS A 54 -5.53 2.48 7.52
C CYS A 54 -4.11 2.91 7.12
N ASN A 55 -3.94 4.10 6.50
CA ASN A 55 -2.66 4.64 6.02
C ASN A 55 -1.86 3.70 5.10
N ARG A 56 -2.48 2.68 4.52
CA ARG A 56 -1.85 1.75 3.58
C ARG A 56 -1.62 2.40 2.22
N PHE A 57 -0.56 2.01 1.55
CA PHE A 57 -0.22 2.45 0.20
C PHE A 57 -0.75 1.48 -0.85
N GLU A 58 -1.29 2.02 -1.94
CA GLU A 58 -1.76 1.23 -3.09
C GLU A 58 -0.58 0.80 -3.97
N ARG A 59 -0.44 -0.51 -4.20
CA ARG A 59 0.51 -1.10 -5.17
C ARG A 59 -0.03 -0.95 -6.59
N ARG A 60 0.83 -1.17 -7.60
CA ARG A 60 0.41 -1.18 -9.02
C ARG A 60 -0.69 -2.21 -9.29
N ASP A 61 -0.65 -3.34 -8.59
CA ASP A 61 -1.59 -4.45 -8.73
C ASP A 61 -2.97 -4.19 -8.07
N GLY A 62 -3.19 -3.01 -7.48
CA GLY A 62 -4.41 -2.67 -6.75
C GLY A 62 -4.48 -3.23 -5.32
N SER A 63 -3.53 -4.07 -4.94
CA SER A 63 -3.31 -4.50 -3.55
C SER A 63 -2.82 -3.35 -2.66
N TRP A 64 -3.02 -3.48 -1.35
CA TRP A 64 -2.67 -2.48 -0.35
C TRP A 64 -1.60 -3.03 0.58
N ALA A 65 -0.55 -2.26 0.82
CA ALA A 65 0.51 -2.61 1.76
C ALA A 65 0.63 -1.57 2.86
N GLU A 66 0.82 -2.06 4.08
CA GLU A 66 1.14 -1.26 5.26
C GLU A 66 2.64 -1.02 5.26
N VAL A 67 3.03 0.24 5.13
CA VAL A 67 4.42 0.63 4.92
C VAL A 67 4.63 2.00 5.57
N ASP A 68 5.74 2.15 6.28
CA ASP A 68 6.10 3.43 6.90
C ASP A 68 6.67 4.41 5.88
N MET A 69 6.51 5.70 6.17
CA MET A 69 7.12 6.79 5.41
C MET A 69 8.66 6.64 5.42
N GLU A 70 9.31 6.97 4.30
CA GLU A 70 10.77 6.91 4.13
C GLU A 70 11.41 5.52 4.36
N SER A 71 10.61 4.44 4.34
CA SER A 71 11.11 3.08 4.44
C SER A 71 11.65 2.53 3.11
N LYS A 72 12.52 1.52 3.20
CA LYS A 72 13.03 0.78 2.02
C LYS A 72 11.92 0.09 1.22
N GLU A 73 10.88 -0.36 1.91
CA GLU A 73 9.73 -1.02 1.30
C GLU A 73 8.91 -0.04 0.46
N LEU A 74 8.74 1.20 0.94
CA LEU A 74 8.07 2.26 0.19
C LEU A 74 8.85 2.57 -1.09
N LEU A 75 10.17 2.60 -1.01
CA LEU A 75 11.03 2.85 -2.18
C LEU A 75 10.82 1.77 -3.24
N ALA A 76 10.79 0.49 -2.84
CA ALA A 76 10.53 -0.63 -3.75
C ALA A 76 9.13 -0.56 -4.39
N LEU A 77 8.12 -0.04 -3.67
CA LEU A 77 6.79 0.21 -4.22
C LEU A 77 6.78 1.34 -5.25
N LEU A 78 7.45 2.45 -4.92
CA LEU A 78 7.49 3.64 -5.76
C LEU A 78 8.25 3.34 -7.07
N LEU A 79 9.37 2.62 -7.04
CA LEU A 79 10.13 2.25 -8.25
C LEU A 79 9.32 1.44 -9.27
N LYS A 80 8.27 0.72 -8.85
CA LYS A 80 7.44 -0.09 -9.74
C LYS A 80 6.37 0.71 -10.50
N LYS A 81 6.11 1.97 -10.13
CA LYS A 81 5.02 2.78 -10.70
C LYS A 81 5.39 3.63 -11.92
N PRO A 82 6.55 4.29 -12.00
CA PRO A 82 6.90 5.10 -13.16
C PRO A 82 6.96 4.24 -14.42
N ARG A 83 6.48 4.79 -15.52
CA ARG A 83 6.67 4.19 -16.84
C ARG A 83 8.10 4.50 -17.32
N GLY A 84 8.69 3.60 -18.10
CA GLY A 84 10.01 3.81 -18.72
C GLY A 84 11.22 3.29 -17.92
N LEU A 85 11.06 2.90 -16.65
CA LEU A 85 12.17 2.37 -15.83
C LEU A 85 12.68 0.99 -16.27
N THR A 86 11.93 0.23 -17.07
CA THR A 86 12.36 -1.10 -17.54
C THR A 86 13.45 -1.04 -18.60
N GLN A 87 13.52 0.07 -19.35
CA GLN A 87 14.47 0.23 -20.46
C GLN A 87 15.85 0.70 -19.99
N VAL A 88 15.92 1.33 -18.80
CA VAL A 88 17.10 1.99 -18.29
C VAL A 88 17.61 1.27 -17.05
N ARG A 89 18.93 1.17 -16.89
CA ARG A 89 19.54 0.55 -15.71
C ARG A 89 19.53 1.53 -14.54
N LEU A 90 18.80 1.20 -13.48
CA LEU A 90 18.84 1.96 -12.22
C LEU A 90 20.15 1.64 -11.47
N ILE A 91 20.88 2.67 -11.02
CA ILE A 91 22.07 2.50 -10.17
C ILE A 91 21.69 2.73 -8.71
N ASP A 92 21.15 3.92 -8.40
CA ASP A 92 20.84 4.33 -7.04
C ASP A 92 19.53 5.14 -6.99
N ALA A 93 18.84 5.04 -5.86
CA ALA A 93 17.60 5.72 -5.56
C ALA A 93 17.64 6.23 -4.12
N SER A 94 17.48 7.54 -3.95
CA SER A 94 17.50 8.19 -2.64
C SER A 94 16.27 9.08 -2.43
N TYR A 95 15.82 9.17 -1.18
CA TYR A 95 14.79 10.12 -0.78
C TYR A 95 15.37 11.53 -0.73
N VAL A 96 14.61 12.48 -1.25
CA VAL A 96 14.87 13.91 -1.06
C VAL A 96 13.86 14.39 -0.04
N TRP A 97 14.35 14.98 1.05
CA TRP A 97 13.50 15.50 2.10
C TRP A 97 12.50 16.51 1.54
N THR A 98 11.25 16.38 1.97
CA THR A 98 10.12 17.23 1.60
C THR A 98 9.35 17.59 2.85
N GLU A 99 8.82 18.81 2.90
CA GLU A 99 8.00 19.27 4.02
C GLU A 99 6.84 18.29 4.31
N PRO A 100 6.61 17.86 5.57
CA PRO A 100 5.60 16.86 5.92
C PRO A 100 4.17 17.19 5.45
N HIS A 101 3.82 18.48 5.36
CA HIS A 101 2.48 18.91 4.94
C HIS A 101 2.27 18.91 3.42
N SER A 102 3.35 18.82 2.64
CA SER A 102 3.29 18.99 1.18
C SER A 102 2.54 17.88 0.45
N ARG A 103 2.27 16.75 1.13
CA ARG A 103 1.68 15.52 0.55
C ARG A 103 2.38 15.10 -0.75
N ARG A 104 3.69 15.33 -0.80
CA ARG A 104 4.55 15.00 -1.94
C ARG A 104 5.75 14.23 -1.41
N ILE A 105 6.18 13.23 -2.16
CA ILE A 105 7.41 12.49 -1.90
C ILE A 105 8.31 12.71 -3.11
N LYS A 106 9.54 13.20 -2.89
CA LYS A 106 10.52 13.37 -3.95
C LYS A 106 11.57 12.25 -3.88
N LEU A 107 11.78 11.58 -5.00
CA LEU A 107 12.83 10.58 -5.15
C LEU A 107 13.86 11.09 -6.14
N LYS A 108 15.13 11.06 -5.75
CA LYS A 108 16.26 11.25 -6.67
C LYS A 108 16.65 9.88 -7.22
N LEU A 109 16.48 9.70 -8.53
CA LEU A 109 16.86 8.48 -9.24
C LEU A 109 18.13 8.76 -10.04
N THR A 110 19.08 7.84 -9.98
CA THR A 110 20.25 7.81 -10.87
C THR A 110 20.13 6.64 -11.80
N VAL A 111 20.12 6.95 -13.09
CA VAL A 111 19.95 5.99 -14.16
C VAL A 111 21.17 5.98 -15.06
N GLN A 112 21.41 4.82 -15.66
CA GLN A 112 22.53 4.54 -16.55
C GLN A 112 21.99 3.96 -17.86
N GLN A 113 22.37 4.57 -18.98
CA GLN A 113 22.02 4.08 -20.31
C GLN A 113 23.27 4.07 -21.17
N GLU A 114 23.39 3.04 -22.00
CA GLU A 114 24.37 3.02 -23.08
C GLU A 114 23.81 3.81 -24.26
N VAL A 115 24.57 4.80 -24.73
CA VAL A 115 24.08 5.78 -25.70
C VAL A 115 24.48 5.38 -27.12
N VAL A 116 25.76 5.55 -27.48
CA VAL A 116 26.32 5.18 -28.78
C VAL A 116 27.76 4.70 -28.57
N ALA A 117 28.14 3.64 -29.29
CA ALA A 117 29.50 3.10 -29.33
C ALA A 117 30.10 2.75 -27.95
N GLY A 118 29.32 2.13 -27.07
CA GLY A 118 29.80 1.71 -25.74
C GLY A 118 29.96 2.83 -24.72
N ALA A 119 29.68 4.09 -25.08
CA ALA A 119 29.72 5.19 -24.13
C ALA A 119 28.50 5.13 -23.19
N VAL A 120 28.79 5.03 -21.89
CA VAL A 120 27.77 4.94 -20.85
C VAL A 120 27.57 6.30 -20.19
N LEU A 121 26.34 6.80 -20.23
CA LEU A 121 25.96 8.05 -19.60
C LEU A 121 25.14 7.78 -18.34
N GLN A 122 25.53 8.44 -17.24
CA GLN A 122 24.78 8.45 -15.99
C GLN A 122 24.10 9.80 -15.82
N GLN A 123 22.80 9.78 -15.54
CA GLN A 123 22.00 10.99 -15.33
C GLN A 123 21.18 10.84 -14.04
N SER A 124 21.10 11.91 -13.26
CA SER A 124 20.26 11.97 -12.08
C SER A 124 19.07 12.89 -12.31
N PHE A 125 17.87 12.46 -11.97
CA PHE A 125 16.68 13.31 -12.01
C PHE A 125 15.79 13.07 -10.79
N VAL A 126 14.93 14.04 -10.49
CA VAL A 126 14.00 13.98 -9.37
C VAL A 126 12.61 13.64 -9.90
N VAL A 127 11.99 12.60 -9.33
CA VAL A 127 10.60 12.22 -9.57
C VAL A 127 9.77 12.66 -8.37
N GLU A 128 8.68 13.38 -8.65
CA GLU A 128 7.72 13.82 -7.65
C GLU A 128 6.51 12.89 -7.62
N TYR A 129 6.23 12.31 -6.45
CA TYR A 129 5.04 11.53 -6.19
C TYR A 129 4.04 12.38 -5.42
N VAL A 130 2.88 12.62 -6.00
CA VAL A 130 1.77 13.31 -5.33
C VAL A 130 0.93 12.27 -4.60
N LEU A 131 0.72 12.48 -3.29
CA LEU A 131 -0.08 11.58 -2.46
C LEU A 131 -1.57 11.88 -2.63
N GLY A 132 -2.26 10.98 -3.33
CA GLY A 132 -3.71 10.94 -3.46
C GLY A 132 -4.36 10.17 -2.31
N ASN A 133 -5.59 10.53 -1.97
CA ASN A 133 -6.37 9.79 -0.97
C ASN A 133 -7.38 8.88 -1.68
N LYS A 134 -7.31 7.57 -1.43
CA LYS A 134 -8.27 6.59 -1.97
C LYS A 134 -8.57 5.55 -0.90
N GLN A 135 -9.82 5.17 -0.69
CA GLN A 135 -10.17 4.14 0.28
C GLN A 135 -9.78 2.75 -0.26
N CYS A 136 -9.19 1.91 0.60
CA CYS A 136 -8.99 0.50 0.28
C CYS A 136 -10.31 -0.26 0.35
N GLY A 137 -10.42 -1.40 -0.36
CA GLY A 137 -11.66 -2.18 -0.41
C GLY A 137 -12.19 -2.59 0.96
N THR A 138 -11.31 -2.91 1.92
CA THR A 138 -11.69 -3.25 3.30
C THR A 138 -12.24 -2.05 4.06
N CYS A 139 -11.62 -0.88 3.95
CA CYS A 139 -12.13 0.34 4.61
C CYS A 139 -13.43 0.81 3.95
N GLN A 140 -13.53 0.72 2.62
CA GLN A 140 -14.73 1.09 1.88
C GLN A 140 -15.91 0.19 2.29
N ARG A 141 -15.70 -1.13 2.43
CA ARG A 141 -16.75 -2.04 2.92
C ARG A 141 -17.14 -1.80 4.37
N ARG A 142 -16.19 -1.48 5.26
CA ARG A 142 -16.52 -1.11 6.65
C ARG A 142 -17.42 0.12 6.72
N GLU A 143 -17.21 1.08 5.81
CA GLU A 143 -18.02 2.30 5.76
C GLU A 143 -19.35 2.10 5.04
N ALA A 144 -19.39 1.17 4.07
CA ALA A 144 -20.60 0.70 3.41
C ALA A 144 -21.34 -0.34 4.28
N LYS A 145 -22.24 0.12 5.15
CA LYS A 145 -22.99 -0.68 6.14
C LYS A 145 -23.80 -1.88 5.59
N ASP A 146 -23.95 -2.02 4.28
CA ASP A 146 -24.89 -2.97 3.63
C ASP A 146 -24.24 -4.22 2.99
N THR A 147 -22.93 -4.45 3.16
CA THR A 147 -22.27 -5.64 2.58
C THR A 147 -21.75 -6.61 3.65
N TRP A 148 -22.65 -7.38 4.26
CA TRP A 148 -22.27 -8.49 5.15
C TRP A 148 -22.27 -9.82 4.41
N VAL A 149 -21.33 -10.70 4.78
CA VAL A 149 -21.24 -12.07 4.22
C VAL A 149 -21.88 -13.07 5.17
N ALA A 150 -21.76 -12.85 6.47
CA ALA A 150 -22.32 -13.72 7.49
C ALA A 150 -23.09 -12.91 8.53
N VAL A 151 -24.21 -13.45 8.99
CA VAL A 151 -24.99 -12.91 10.11
C VAL A 151 -25.05 -13.93 11.25
N CYS A 152 -24.79 -13.50 12.48
CA CYS A 152 -25.02 -14.28 13.68
C CYS A 152 -26.30 -13.77 14.36
N GLN A 153 -27.36 -14.57 14.30
CA GLN A 153 -28.66 -14.22 14.89
C GLN A 153 -28.76 -14.85 16.28
N VAL A 154 -28.70 -14.03 17.32
CA VAL A 154 -28.87 -14.47 18.70
C VAL A 154 -30.33 -14.25 19.09
N ARG A 155 -31.03 -15.32 19.49
CA ARG A 155 -32.45 -15.27 19.87
C ARG A 155 -32.69 -15.95 21.21
N GLN A 156 -33.54 -15.35 22.03
CA GLN A 156 -34.04 -15.95 23.27
C GLN A 156 -35.57 -15.87 23.31
N LYS A 157 -36.24 -17.03 23.22
CA LYS A 157 -37.71 -17.14 23.26
C LYS A 157 -38.20 -17.24 24.70
N VAL A 158 -38.18 -16.13 25.45
CA VAL A 158 -38.61 -16.08 26.85
C VAL A 158 -39.28 -14.73 27.13
N GLU A 159 -40.26 -14.70 28.05
CA GLU A 159 -40.93 -13.47 28.47
C GLU A 159 -39.97 -12.50 29.18
N HIS A 160 -39.10 -13.01 30.05
CA HIS A 160 -38.12 -12.21 30.78
C HIS A 160 -36.68 -12.46 30.29
N LYS A 161 -36.00 -11.39 29.85
CA LYS A 161 -34.69 -11.42 29.17
C LYS A 161 -33.48 -11.29 30.10
N ARG A 162 -33.52 -11.85 31.32
CA ARG A 162 -32.44 -11.69 32.31
C ARG A 162 -31.09 -12.19 31.80
N THR A 163 -31.07 -13.41 31.25
CA THR A 163 -29.86 -14.04 30.70
C THR A 163 -29.35 -13.29 29.47
N PHE A 164 -30.24 -12.69 28.67
CA PHE A 164 -29.86 -11.88 27.52
C PHE A 164 -29.07 -10.64 27.93
N PHE A 165 -29.59 -9.85 28.88
CA PHE A 165 -28.89 -8.66 29.39
C PHE A 165 -27.55 -9.02 30.04
N TRP A 166 -27.49 -10.16 30.73
CA TRP A 166 -26.24 -10.66 31.31
C TRP A 166 -25.20 -11.01 30.22
N ILE A 167 -25.60 -11.69 29.14
CA ILE A 167 -24.71 -12.01 28.01
C ILE A 167 -24.24 -10.75 27.30
N GLU A 168 -25.10 -9.75 27.12
CA GLU A 168 -24.73 -8.48 26.50
C GLU A 168 -23.62 -7.76 27.29
N GLN A 169 -23.77 -7.69 28.62
CA GLN A 169 -22.71 -7.17 29.49
C GLN A 169 -21.43 -8.01 29.40
N LEU A 170 -21.55 -9.33 29.26
CA LEU A 170 -20.40 -10.22 29.10
C LEU A 170 -19.68 -10.00 27.76
N ILE A 171 -20.43 -9.79 26.67
CA ILE A 171 -19.90 -9.44 25.34
C ILE A 171 -19.15 -8.11 25.37
N LEU A 172 -19.66 -7.12 26.11
CA LEU A 172 -18.98 -5.84 26.33
C LEU A 172 -17.70 -6.03 27.14
N LYS A 173 -17.76 -6.81 28.23
CA LYS A 173 -16.62 -7.09 29.11
C LYS A 173 -15.47 -7.79 28.39
N HIS A 174 -15.78 -8.78 27.55
CA HIS A 174 -14.78 -9.54 26.79
C HIS A 174 -14.45 -8.93 25.41
N ARG A 175 -15.08 -7.80 25.03
CA ARG A 175 -14.93 -7.17 23.71
C ARG A 175 -15.15 -8.14 22.54
N ALA A 176 -16.10 -9.08 22.68
CA ALA A 176 -16.36 -10.08 21.64
C ALA A 176 -17.04 -9.49 20.37
N HIS A 177 -17.54 -8.26 20.44
CA HIS A 177 -18.23 -7.56 19.37
C HIS A 177 -17.30 -6.74 18.44
N THR A 178 -15.98 -6.75 18.65
CA THR A 178 -15.02 -5.89 17.90
C THR A 178 -15.01 -6.12 16.40
N ASP A 179 -15.32 -7.34 15.98
CA ASP A 179 -15.26 -7.76 14.57
C ASP A 179 -16.61 -7.56 13.85
N ALA A 180 -17.65 -7.12 14.57
CA ALA A 180 -18.98 -6.88 14.00
C ALA A 180 -19.02 -5.54 13.25
N ILE A 181 -19.55 -5.56 12.03
CA ILE A 181 -19.77 -4.35 11.21
C ILE A 181 -20.94 -3.55 11.76
N ASN A 182 -22.03 -4.27 12.06
CA ASN A 182 -23.28 -3.69 12.49
C ASN A 182 -23.95 -4.62 13.49
N ILE A 183 -24.72 -4.03 14.40
CA ILE A 183 -25.49 -4.72 15.41
C ILE A 183 -26.90 -4.18 15.34
N VAL A 184 -27.87 -5.04 15.07
CA VAL A 184 -29.27 -4.63 14.93
C VAL A 184 -30.13 -5.35 15.95
N GLU A 185 -30.87 -4.56 16.70
CA GLU A 185 -31.85 -5.05 17.66
C GLU A 185 -33.10 -5.58 16.96
N ARG A 186 -33.60 -6.72 17.45
CA ARG A 186 -34.84 -7.36 17.04
C ARG A 186 -35.67 -7.67 18.28
N ARG A 187 -36.97 -7.91 18.10
CA ARG A 187 -37.91 -8.16 19.21
C ARG A 187 -37.43 -9.25 20.17
N ASP A 188 -36.80 -10.31 19.67
CA ASP A 188 -36.38 -11.48 20.48
C ASP A 188 -34.86 -11.66 20.57
N GLY A 189 -34.07 -10.63 20.24
CA GLY A 189 -32.62 -10.68 20.40
C GLY A 189 -31.84 -9.72 19.50
N LEU A 190 -30.62 -10.10 19.12
CA LEU A 190 -29.66 -9.28 18.37
C LEU A 190 -29.17 -9.98 17.11
N ASP A 191 -28.95 -9.20 16.05
CA ASP A 191 -28.29 -9.64 14.82
C ASP A 191 -26.91 -8.99 14.73
N PHE A 192 -25.86 -9.81 14.71
CA PHE A 192 -24.48 -9.36 14.49
C PHE A 192 -24.09 -9.63 13.05
N PHE A 193 -23.66 -8.59 12.34
CA PHE A 193 -23.24 -8.68 10.94
C PHE A 193 -21.71 -8.71 10.83
N TYR A 194 -21.18 -9.64 10.03
CA TYR A 194 -19.75 -9.86 9.87
C TYR A 194 -19.33 -9.86 8.39
N GLU A 195 -18.09 -9.40 8.13
CA GLU A 195 -17.47 -9.44 6.79
C GLU A 195 -17.02 -10.85 6.41
N ALA A 196 -16.60 -11.66 7.38
CA ALA A 196 -16.15 -13.03 7.16
C ALA A 196 -16.89 -14.01 8.06
N ARG A 197 -17.14 -15.22 7.53
CA ARG A 197 -17.80 -16.31 8.26
C ARG A 197 -17.03 -16.75 9.51
N SER A 198 -15.70 -16.71 9.45
CA SER A 198 -14.82 -17.06 10.58
C SER A 198 -15.08 -16.20 11.83
N HIS A 199 -15.38 -14.90 11.66
CA HIS A 199 -15.71 -14.02 12.79
C HIS A 199 -17.06 -14.39 13.43
N ALA A 200 -18.05 -14.76 12.60
CA ALA A 200 -19.33 -15.24 13.09
C ALA A 200 -19.17 -16.56 13.87
N GLU A 201 -18.35 -17.50 13.35
CA GLU A 201 -18.05 -18.77 14.01
C GLU A 201 -17.35 -18.57 15.36
N LYS A 202 -16.39 -17.64 15.43
CA LYS A 202 -15.73 -17.24 16.69
C LYS A 202 -16.72 -16.70 17.73
N MET A 203 -17.67 -15.86 17.30
CA MET A 203 -18.73 -15.36 18.18
C MET A 203 -19.64 -16.50 18.66
N THR A 204 -20.01 -17.43 17.78
CA THR A 204 -20.84 -18.58 18.19
C THR A 204 -20.13 -19.51 19.15
N ALA A 205 -18.83 -19.75 18.96
CA ALA A 205 -18.02 -20.54 19.89
C ALA A 205 -17.92 -19.87 21.27
N PHE A 206 -17.79 -18.54 21.31
CA PHE A 206 -17.83 -17.78 22.56
C PHE A 206 -19.18 -17.95 23.28
N LEU A 207 -20.30 -17.83 22.56
CA LEU A 207 -21.63 -18.01 23.16
C LEU A 207 -21.86 -19.44 23.66
N GLN A 208 -21.39 -20.45 22.93
CA GLN A 208 -21.45 -21.86 23.34
C GLN A 208 -20.65 -22.15 24.62
N GLY A 209 -19.55 -21.42 24.87
CA GLY A 209 -18.75 -21.57 26.08
C GLY A 209 -19.36 -20.91 27.32
N VAL A 210 -20.25 -19.93 27.15
CA VAL A 210 -20.81 -19.12 28.24
C VAL A 210 -22.22 -19.55 28.62
N ALA A 211 -23.03 -19.98 27.66
CA ALA A 211 -24.43 -20.31 27.86
C ALA A 211 -24.83 -21.57 27.06
N PRO A 212 -25.85 -22.32 27.52
CA PRO A 212 -26.40 -23.41 26.73
C PRO A 212 -27.10 -22.82 25.50
N THR A 213 -26.65 -23.24 24.31
CA THR A 213 -27.17 -22.73 23.05
C THR A 213 -27.51 -23.87 22.09
N ARG A 214 -28.53 -23.64 21.27
CA ARG A 214 -28.84 -24.46 20.09
C ARG A 214 -28.37 -23.70 18.86
N TYR A 215 -27.56 -24.36 18.05
CA TYR A 215 -26.92 -23.78 16.88
C TYR A 215 -27.45 -24.40 15.59
N LYS A 216 -27.71 -23.56 14.58
CA LYS A 216 -28.02 -23.97 13.21
C LYS A 216 -27.15 -23.19 12.23
N ASN A 217 -26.51 -23.91 11.32
CA ASN A 217 -25.63 -23.33 10.33
C ASN A 217 -26.34 -23.28 8.96
N GLY A 218 -26.47 -22.08 8.40
CA GLY A 218 -26.91 -21.86 7.03
C GLY A 218 -25.74 -21.42 6.13
N GLU A 219 -25.98 -21.31 4.83
CA GLU A 219 -24.96 -20.91 3.85
C GLU A 219 -24.48 -19.45 4.06
N GLY A 220 -25.38 -18.54 4.47
CA GLY A 220 -25.06 -17.13 4.76
C GLY A 220 -25.48 -16.63 6.15
N ALA A 221 -26.14 -17.46 6.94
CA ALA A 221 -26.64 -17.11 8.27
C ALA A 221 -26.32 -18.19 9.29
N VAL A 222 -25.80 -17.77 10.43
CA VAL A 222 -25.55 -18.61 11.59
C VAL A 222 -26.59 -18.24 12.64
N GLN A 223 -27.45 -19.19 12.99
CA GLN A 223 -28.51 -18.97 13.97
C GLN A 223 -28.14 -19.61 15.30
N VAL A 224 -28.21 -18.80 16.37
CA VAL A 224 -27.95 -19.21 17.74
C VAL A 224 -29.21 -18.92 18.57
N GLU A 225 -29.88 -19.98 19.01
CA GLU A 225 -30.96 -19.90 19.99
C GLU A 225 -30.37 -20.12 21.39
N LEU A 226 -30.47 -19.13 22.26
CA LEU A 226 -30.10 -19.23 23.67
C LEU A 226 -31.17 -20.03 24.42
N LEU A 227 -30.76 -21.06 25.16
CA LEU A 227 -31.66 -21.79 26.04
C LEU A 227 -31.73 -21.06 27.40
N PRO A 228 -32.93 -20.96 28.01
CA PRO A 228 -33.05 -20.40 29.34
C PRO A 228 -32.25 -21.27 30.32
N ILE A 229 -31.36 -20.63 31.08
CA ILE A 229 -30.77 -21.22 32.28
C ILE A 229 -31.78 -20.93 33.38
N CYS A 230 -32.52 -21.97 33.81
CA CYS A 230 -33.44 -21.91 34.94
C CYS A 230 -32.67 -21.66 36.24
#